data_AF-A6HER9-F1
#
_entry.id   AF-A6HER9-F1
#
_cell.length_a   1.000
_cell.length_b   1.000
_cell.length_c   1.000
_cell.angle_alpha   90.00
_cell.angle_beta   90.00
_cell.angle_gamma   90.00
#
_symmetry.space_group_name_H-M   'P 1'
#
loop_
_entity.id
_entity.type
_entity.pdbx_description
1 polymer ?
#
loop_
_entity_poly.entity_id
_entity_poly.type
_entity_poly.pdbx_seq_one_letter_code
_entity_poly.pdbx_strand_id
1 'polypeptide(L)'
;MESYLDEMQFSAYDLIIIIASEQFSSNHVKLAEAMQRMRKRFYVVWTKLDRDISTSTFPEPQLLQSIQKNIRENLQKAQVRDPPIFLVSCFSPSFHDFLDLRETLRKDIHNIRYRDPLETLSQVCDKCINNKALSLKEDLMFTKHLEAAVSPPYDIADLERSLDTYQKLFGVDNESLRRVAQSTGRPEMSTRALQFQDLIKMDRRLRLMMCFVVNILLRVLGSPWWFGLWDVVTRYFRHQRQKRIIEIVAKNTKTSLRRALEDYTLPPEILCEGSGVPSSGIQAASGSFCIEP
;
A
#
# COMPACT_ATOMS: atom_id res chain seq x y z
N MET A 1 33.19 -3.50 -18.95
CA MET A 1 32.08 -3.71 -18.00
C MET A 1 31.23 -2.45 -17.89
N GLU A 2 31.80 -1.28 -17.59
CA GLU A 2 31.03 -0.04 -17.50
C GLU A 2 30.27 0.31 -18.78
N SER A 3 30.91 0.20 -19.96
CA SER A 3 30.24 0.37 -21.26
C SER A 3 29.01 -0.54 -21.43
N TYR A 4 29.05 -1.77 -20.92
CA TYR A 4 27.92 -2.70 -21.00
C TYR A 4 26.79 -2.30 -20.04
N LEU A 5 27.14 -1.80 -18.85
CA LEU A 5 26.15 -1.36 -17.87
C LEU A 5 25.40 -0.11 -18.34
N ASP A 6 26.10 0.79 -19.04
CA ASP A 6 25.54 2.01 -19.58
C ASP A 6 24.68 1.74 -20.83
N GLU A 7 25.19 0.93 -21.77
CA GLU A 7 24.46 0.52 -22.97
C GLU A 7 23.15 -0.20 -22.64
N MET A 8 23.19 -1.08 -21.63
CA MET A 8 22.01 -1.79 -21.15
C MET A 8 21.17 -0.97 -20.15
N GLN A 9 21.55 0.28 -19.87
CA GLN A 9 20.81 1.21 -19.01
C GLN A 9 20.43 0.59 -17.65
N PHE A 10 21.38 -0.06 -16.98
CA PHE A 10 21.12 -0.75 -15.70
C PHE A 10 20.56 0.18 -14.59
N SER A 11 20.76 1.49 -14.72
CA SER A 11 20.16 2.51 -13.85
C SER A 11 18.63 2.51 -13.90
N ALA A 12 18.02 2.16 -15.04
CA ALA A 12 16.58 2.19 -15.28
C ALA A 12 15.82 1.01 -14.65
N TYR A 13 16.52 -0.05 -14.22
CA TYR A 13 15.90 -1.22 -13.61
C TYR A 13 15.99 -1.20 -12.07
N ASP A 14 14.92 -1.60 -11.41
CA ASP A 14 14.87 -1.73 -9.95
C ASP A 14 15.42 -3.08 -9.45
N LEU A 15 15.41 -4.08 -10.33
CA LEU A 15 15.68 -5.48 -10.01
C LEU A 15 16.40 -6.16 -11.18
N ILE A 16 17.44 -6.94 -10.89
CA ILE A 16 18.26 -7.63 -11.90
C ILE A 16 18.35 -9.13 -11.60
N ILE A 17 18.31 -9.97 -12.62
CA ILE A 17 18.48 -11.43 -12.50
C ILE A 17 19.74 -11.84 -13.26
N ILE A 18 20.71 -12.40 -12.54
CA ILE A 18 21.95 -12.96 -13.11
C ILE A 18 21.70 -14.43 -13.39
N ILE A 19 21.55 -14.78 -14.66
CA ILE A 19 21.31 -16.16 -15.10
C ILE A 19 22.67 -16.83 -15.35
N ALA A 20 22.87 -18.00 -14.75
CA ALA A 20 24.02 -18.87 -14.98
C ALA A 20 23.56 -20.29 -15.31
N SER A 21 24.42 -21.07 -15.96
CA SER A 21 24.27 -22.52 -16.15
C SER A 21 25.66 -23.12 -16.34
N GLU A 22 25.87 -24.38 -15.97
CA GLU A 22 27.13 -25.13 -16.10
C GLU A 22 28.30 -24.56 -15.27
N GLN A 23 28.59 -23.25 -15.35
CA GLN A 23 29.65 -22.58 -14.62
C GLN A 23 29.29 -21.17 -14.15
N PHE A 24 29.81 -20.78 -12.98
CA PHE A 24 29.75 -19.40 -12.48
C PHE A 24 31.02 -18.62 -12.86
N SER A 25 31.04 -18.11 -14.09
CA SER A 25 32.20 -17.41 -14.66
C SER A 25 32.50 -16.04 -14.04
N SER A 26 33.70 -15.50 -14.32
CA SER A 26 34.14 -14.17 -13.89
C SER A 26 33.23 -13.03 -14.36
N ASN A 27 32.49 -13.21 -15.45
CA ASN A 27 31.53 -12.21 -15.94
C ASN A 27 30.34 -12.08 -14.99
N HIS A 28 29.82 -13.19 -14.45
CA HIS A 28 28.74 -13.15 -13.45
C HIS A 28 29.21 -12.45 -12.17
N VAL A 29 30.46 -12.70 -11.74
CA VAL A 29 31.06 -12.06 -10.58
C VAL A 29 31.18 -10.54 -10.78
N LYS A 30 31.70 -10.09 -11.94
CA LYS A 30 31.79 -8.66 -12.29
C LYS A 30 30.42 -7.98 -12.33
N LEU A 31 29.39 -8.70 -12.80
CA LEU A 31 28.02 -8.20 -12.81
C LEU A 31 27.47 -8.06 -11.39
N ALA A 32 27.66 -9.06 -10.52
CA ALA A 32 27.24 -9.02 -9.13
C ALA A 32 27.94 -7.90 -8.34
N GLU A 33 29.25 -7.71 -8.56
CA GLU A 33 30.03 -6.61 -7.98
C GLU A 33 29.47 -5.25 -8.42
N ALA A 34 29.11 -5.11 -9.70
CA ALA A 34 28.49 -3.91 -10.21
C ALA A 34 27.13 -3.62 -9.58
N MET A 35 26.28 -4.63 -9.43
CA MET A 35 24.96 -4.47 -8.81
C MET A 35 25.09 -4.05 -7.34
N GLN A 36 26.03 -4.65 -6.61
CA GLN A 36 26.32 -4.25 -5.23
C GLN A 36 26.79 -2.79 -5.15
N ARG A 37 27.74 -2.38 -6.00
CA ARG A 37 28.25 -1.00 -6.04
C ARG A 37 27.15 0.00 -6.39
N MET A 38 26.26 -0.35 -7.30
CA MET A 38 25.09 0.47 -7.68
C MET A 38 23.93 0.39 -6.67
N ARG A 39 24.08 -0.41 -5.60
CA ARG A 39 23.02 -0.69 -4.61
C ARG A 39 21.72 -1.21 -5.23
N LYS A 40 21.82 -1.93 -6.34
CA LYS A 40 20.69 -2.55 -7.02
C LYS A 40 20.42 -3.92 -6.40
N ARG A 41 19.13 -4.28 -6.28
CA ARG A 41 18.74 -5.62 -5.84
C ARG A 41 18.97 -6.59 -6.99
N PHE A 42 19.62 -7.72 -6.72
CA PHE A 42 19.84 -8.74 -7.73
C PHE A 42 19.73 -10.15 -7.16
N TYR A 43 19.47 -11.12 -8.04
CA TYR A 43 19.41 -12.54 -7.72
C TYR A 43 20.34 -13.31 -8.65
N VAL A 44 20.80 -14.46 -8.18
CA VAL A 44 21.50 -15.42 -9.03
C VAL A 44 20.54 -16.58 -9.29
N VAL A 45 20.30 -16.89 -10.56
CA VAL A 45 19.46 -18.00 -10.98
C VAL A 45 20.31 -18.97 -11.77
N TRP A 46 20.56 -20.14 -11.19
CA TRP A 46 21.22 -21.24 -11.84
C TRP A 46 20.19 -22.08 -12.60
N THR A 47 20.30 -22.12 -13.91
CA THR A 47 19.35 -22.77 -14.81
C THR A 47 19.90 -24.10 -15.34
N LYS A 48 19.04 -24.88 -16.01
CA LYS A 48 19.35 -26.19 -16.59
C LYS A 48 19.79 -27.23 -15.54
N LEU A 49 19.24 -27.13 -14.33
CA LEU A 49 19.56 -28.06 -13.25
C LEU A 49 19.25 -29.52 -13.62
N ASP A 50 18.22 -29.75 -14.44
CA ASP A 50 17.90 -31.06 -15.02
C ASP A 50 19.10 -31.69 -15.75
N ARG A 51 19.81 -30.89 -16.54
CA ARG A 51 21.00 -31.35 -17.25
C ARG A 51 22.14 -31.63 -16.29
N ASP A 52 22.37 -30.76 -15.31
CA ASP A 52 23.43 -30.95 -14.31
C ASP A 52 23.21 -32.24 -13.51
N ILE A 53 21.96 -32.50 -13.09
CA ILE A 53 21.59 -33.74 -12.40
C ILE A 53 21.84 -34.96 -13.30
N SER A 54 21.38 -34.89 -14.57
CA SER A 54 21.52 -36.01 -15.51
C SER A 54 22.96 -36.36 -15.87
N THR A 55 23.87 -35.39 -15.79
CA THR A 55 25.28 -35.55 -16.19
C THR A 55 26.21 -35.79 -15.00
N SER A 56 25.78 -35.49 -13.78
CA SER A 56 26.62 -35.67 -12.60
C SER A 56 26.63 -37.13 -12.13
N THR A 57 27.77 -37.57 -11.61
CA THR A 57 27.92 -38.83 -10.88
C THR A 57 27.56 -38.70 -9.39
N PHE A 58 27.22 -37.49 -8.94
CA PHE A 58 26.96 -37.21 -7.53
C PHE A 58 25.46 -37.33 -7.23
N PRO A 59 25.09 -37.70 -5.98
CA PRO A 59 23.71 -37.56 -5.53
C PRO A 59 23.25 -36.11 -5.63
N GLU A 60 22.00 -35.91 -6.06
CA GLU A 60 21.41 -34.58 -6.25
C GLU A 60 21.66 -33.60 -5.08
N PRO A 61 21.46 -33.96 -3.79
CA PRO A 61 21.72 -33.03 -2.70
C PRO A 61 23.17 -32.54 -2.61
N GLN A 62 24.14 -33.40 -2.95
CA GLN A 62 25.56 -33.04 -2.94
C GLN A 62 25.91 -32.12 -4.12
N LEU A 63 25.30 -32.37 -5.28
CA LEU A 63 25.43 -31.52 -6.46
C LEU A 63 24.91 -30.10 -6.18
N LEU A 64 23.70 -29.97 -5.63
CA LEU A 64 23.09 -28.68 -5.31
C LEU A 64 23.96 -27.88 -4.33
N GLN A 65 24.46 -28.53 -3.27
CA GLN A 65 25.37 -27.90 -2.31
C GLN A 65 26.69 -27.46 -2.96
N SER A 66 27.24 -28.27 -3.85
CA SER A 66 28.47 -27.95 -4.58
C SER A 66 28.28 -26.70 -5.46
N ILE A 67 27.18 -26.62 -6.20
CA ILE A 67 26.84 -25.46 -7.05
C ILE A 67 26.69 -24.20 -6.19
N GLN A 68 25.89 -24.25 -5.13
CA GLN A 68 25.67 -23.10 -4.25
C GLN A 68 26.96 -22.65 -3.56
N LYS A 69 27.78 -23.60 -3.09
CA LYS A 69 29.09 -23.31 -2.48
C LYS A 69 30.02 -22.64 -3.48
N ASN A 70 30.12 -23.17 -4.69
CA ASN A 70 30.96 -22.58 -5.75
C ASN A 70 30.54 -21.14 -6.08
N ILE A 71 29.24 -20.87 -6.22
CA ILE A 71 28.73 -19.50 -6.45
C ILE A 71 29.14 -18.59 -5.29
N ARG A 72 28.86 -19.01 -4.06
CA ARG A 72 29.14 -18.21 -2.85
C ARG A 72 30.63 -17.93 -2.67
N GLU A 73 31.49 -18.92 -2.87
CA GLU A 73 32.95 -18.74 -2.79
C GLU A 73 33.47 -17.74 -3.82
N ASN A 74 32.97 -17.80 -5.06
CA ASN A 74 33.35 -16.84 -6.11
C ASN A 74 32.89 -15.41 -5.79
N LEU A 75 31.68 -15.26 -5.23
CA LEU A 75 31.17 -13.96 -4.79
C LEU A 75 31.93 -13.42 -3.58
N GLN A 76 32.25 -14.26 -2.60
CA GLN A 76 33.01 -13.89 -1.41
C GLN A 76 34.44 -13.41 -1.76
N LYS A 77 35.11 -14.07 -2.72
CA LYS A 77 36.42 -13.64 -3.22
C LYS A 77 36.39 -12.20 -3.79
N ALA A 78 35.27 -11.81 -4.39
CA ALA A 78 35.03 -10.45 -4.88
C ALA A 78 34.36 -9.53 -3.85
N GLN A 79 34.28 -9.94 -2.58
CA GLN A 79 33.65 -9.17 -1.49
C GLN A 79 32.19 -8.77 -1.78
N VAL A 80 31.49 -9.58 -2.56
CA VAL A 80 30.06 -9.42 -2.84
C VAL A 80 29.26 -10.09 -1.74
N ARG A 81 28.27 -9.38 -1.18
CA ARG A 81 27.31 -9.90 -0.20
C ARG A 81 26.52 -11.05 -0.82
N ASP A 82 26.21 -12.06 -0.01
CA ASP A 82 25.46 -13.26 -0.43
C ASP A 82 24.08 -12.85 -0.97
N PRO A 83 23.81 -12.98 -2.29
CA PRO A 83 22.50 -12.72 -2.86
C PRO A 83 21.62 -13.96 -2.70
N PRO A 84 20.29 -13.86 -2.91
CA PRO A 84 19.47 -15.05 -3.03
C PRO A 84 19.87 -15.82 -4.31
N ILE A 85 20.08 -17.12 -4.15
CA ILE A 85 20.49 -18.05 -5.20
C ILE A 85 19.37 -19.06 -5.38
N PHE A 86 18.89 -19.22 -6.62
CA PHE A 86 17.83 -20.18 -6.98
C PHE A 86 18.34 -21.16 -8.03
N LEU A 87 18.20 -22.45 -7.79
CA LEU A 87 18.55 -23.51 -8.72
C LEU A 87 17.27 -24.06 -9.35
N VAL A 88 17.14 -23.91 -10.67
CA VAL A 88 15.89 -24.13 -11.38
C VAL A 88 16.07 -24.95 -12.65
N SER A 89 15.00 -25.65 -13.03
CA SER A 89 14.84 -26.26 -14.35
C SER A 89 13.58 -25.71 -15.01
N CYS A 90 13.69 -25.29 -16.28
CA CYS A 90 12.53 -24.84 -17.04
C CYS A 90 11.62 -25.99 -17.48
N PHE A 91 12.14 -27.22 -17.52
CA PHE A 91 11.35 -28.42 -17.85
C PHE A 91 10.56 -28.96 -16.66
N SER A 92 10.94 -28.56 -15.45
CA SER A 92 10.31 -29.01 -14.20
C SER A 92 9.98 -27.83 -13.25
N PRO A 93 9.07 -26.91 -13.60
CA PRO A 93 8.80 -25.70 -12.81
C PRO A 93 8.16 -25.93 -11.44
N SER A 94 7.66 -27.14 -11.18
CA SER A 94 7.10 -27.54 -9.87
C SER A 94 8.15 -28.08 -8.91
N PHE A 95 9.40 -28.21 -9.35
CA PHE A 95 10.50 -28.79 -8.58
C PHE A 95 11.58 -27.74 -8.28
N HIS A 96 12.39 -28.04 -7.26
CA HIS A 96 13.49 -27.20 -6.79
C HIS A 96 13.03 -25.76 -6.50
N ASP A 97 13.88 -24.77 -6.80
CA ASP A 97 13.69 -23.41 -6.33
C ASP A 97 12.81 -22.55 -7.26
N PHE A 98 12.15 -23.14 -8.27
CA PHE A 98 11.38 -22.38 -9.26
C PHE A 98 10.16 -21.70 -8.61
N LEU A 99 9.47 -22.40 -7.71
CA LEU A 99 8.35 -21.84 -6.95
C LEU A 99 8.82 -20.71 -6.01
N ASP A 100 9.96 -20.91 -5.34
CA ASP A 100 10.55 -19.92 -4.43
C ASP A 100 11.04 -18.67 -5.18
N LEU A 101 11.63 -18.86 -6.38
CA LEU A 101 11.99 -17.77 -7.28
C LEU A 101 10.74 -16.97 -7.67
N ARG A 102 9.66 -17.65 -8.06
CA ARG A 102 8.41 -17.01 -8.46
C ARG A 102 7.79 -16.19 -7.32
N GLU A 103 7.70 -16.76 -6.12
CA GLU A 103 7.15 -16.03 -4.98
C GLU A 103 8.04 -14.89 -4.51
N THR A 104 9.37 -15.08 -4.53
CA THR A 104 10.31 -14.01 -4.20
C THR A 104 10.18 -12.84 -5.17
N LEU A 105 10.15 -13.12 -6.48
CA LEU A 105 9.96 -12.08 -7.50
C LEU A 105 8.60 -11.41 -7.36
N ARG A 106 7.51 -12.18 -7.16
CA ARG A 106 6.16 -11.62 -6.97
C ARG A 106 6.11 -10.66 -5.79
N LYS A 107 6.68 -11.08 -4.65
CA LYS A 107 6.75 -10.27 -3.43
C LYS A 107 7.59 -9.01 -3.64
N ASP A 108 8.76 -9.13 -4.24
CA ASP A 108 9.68 -8.00 -4.38
C ASP A 108 9.21 -7.00 -5.45
N ILE A 109 8.65 -7.47 -6.57
CA ILE A 109 8.01 -6.60 -7.57
C ILE A 109 6.82 -5.88 -6.95
N HIS A 110 5.98 -6.57 -6.17
CA HIS A 110 4.86 -5.94 -5.47
C HIS A 110 5.35 -4.85 -4.51
N ASN A 111 6.40 -5.12 -3.73
CA ASN A 111 6.96 -4.14 -2.80
C ASN A 111 7.53 -2.91 -3.53
N ILE A 112 8.33 -3.13 -4.58
CA ILE A 112 8.93 -2.05 -5.39
C ILE A 112 7.84 -1.19 -6.05
N ARG A 113 6.85 -1.84 -6.69
CA ARG A 113 5.83 -1.15 -7.47
C ARG A 113 4.81 -0.42 -6.59
N TYR A 114 4.48 -0.97 -5.43
CA TYR A 114 3.36 -0.48 -4.64
C TYR A 114 3.76 0.04 -3.26
N ARG A 115 4.59 -0.65 -2.45
CA ARG A 115 4.80 -0.21 -1.06
C ARG A 115 5.46 1.16 -0.96
N ASP A 116 6.63 1.35 -1.57
CA ASP A 116 7.38 2.61 -1.38
C ASP A 116 6.63 3.82 -1.96
N PRO A 117 6.02 3.74 -3.16
CA PRO A 117 5.22 4.84 -3.70
C PRO A 117 3.93 5.09 -2.89
N LEU A 118 3.25 4.03 -2.44
CA LEU A 118 1.99 4.16 -1.69
C LEU A 118 2.20 4.69 -0.29
N GLU A 119 3.29 4.32 0.37
CA GLU A 119 3.69 4.91 1.64
C GLU A 119 4.01 6.40 1.45
N THR A 120 4.79 6.75 0.43
CA THR A 120 5.10 8.15 0.09
C THR A 120 3.82 8.94 -0.18
N LEU A 121 2.91 8.39 -0.97
CA LEU A 121 1.64 9.03 -1.29
C LEU A 121 0.75 9.16 -0.04
N SER A 122 0.69 8.13 0.81
CA SER A 122 -0.03 8.20 2.10
C SER A 122 0.54 9.30 2.99
N GLN A 123 1.86 9.47 3.06
CA GLN A 123 2.50 10.53 3.84
C GLN A 123 2.18 11.93 3.28
N VAL A 124 2.26 12.10 1.95
CA VAL A 124 1.90 13.36 1.29
C VAL A 124 0.44 13.70 1.55
N CYS A 125 -0.48 12.75 1.36
CA CYS A 125 -1.89 12.97 1.62
C CYS A 125 -2.18 13.24 3.10
N ASP A 126 -1.53 12.53 4.03
CA ASP A 126 -1.67 12.80 5.47
C ASP A 126 -1.26 14.24 5.81
N LYS A 127 -0.20 14.75 5.18
CA LYS A 127 0.24 16.15 5.31
C LYS A 127 -0.78 17.12 4.71
N CYS A 128 -1.29 16.84 3.52
CA CYS A 128 -2.34 17.67 2.89
C CYS A 128 -3.62 17.72 3.73
N ILE A 129 -4.08 16.58 4.26
CA ILE A 129 -5.26 16.48 5.13
C ILE A 129 -5.02 17.26 6.43
N ASN A 130 -3.84 17.12 7.04
CA ASN A 130 -3.48 17.89 8.24
C ASN A 130 -3.47 19.40 7.98
N ASN A 131 -2.85 19.85 6.90
CA ASN A 131 -2.81 21.27 6.53
C ASN A 131 -4.23 21.81 6.29
N LYS A 132 -5.09 21.03 5.64
CA LYS A 132 -6.51 21.39 5.44
C LYS A 132 -7.26 21.47 6.77
N ALA A 133 -7.04 20.51 7.67
CA ALA A 133 -7.64 20.54 9.01
C ALA A 133 -7.16 21.75 9.84
N LEU A 134 -5.89 22.16 9.69
CA LEU A 134 -5.37 23.36 10.34
C LEU A 134 -6.01 24.63 9.77
N SER A 135 -6.05 24.76 8.44
CA SER A 135 -6.69 25.90 7.77
C SER A 135 -8.17 26.05 8.15
N LEU A 136 -8.94 24.96 8.21
CA LEU A 136 -10.33 25.00 8.67
C LEU A 136 -10.47 25.42 10.14
N LYS A 137 -9.52 25.04 11.00
CA LYS A 137 -9.52 25.48 12.41
C LYS A 137 -9.16 26.95 12.55
N GLU A 138 -8.27 27.46 11.70
CA GLU A 138 -7.92 28.88 11.63
C GLU A 138 -9.10 29.70 11.12
N ASP A 139 -9.75 29.26 10.04
CA ASP A 139 -10.94 29.92 9.49
C ASP A 139 -12.08 29.97 10.53
N LEU A 140 -12.28 28.89 11.28
CA LEU A 140 -13.18 28.85 12.45
C LEU A 140 -12.76 29.81 13.58
N MET A 141 -11.48 30.15 13.72
CA MET A 141 -11.06 31.21 14.65
C MET A 141 -11.40 32.60 14.11
N PHE A 142 -11.25 32.86 12.81
CA PHE A 142 -11.43 34.17 12.17
C PHE A 142 -12.90 34.54 11.91
N THR A 143 -13.73 33.56 11.52
CA THR A 143 -15.19 33.69 11.32
C THR A 143 -15.95 34.20 12.55
N LYS A 144 -15.31 34.19 13.73
CA LYS A 144 -15.84 34.75 14.99
C LYS A 144 -16.05 36.26 14.97
N HIS A 145 -15.54 36.99 14.00
CA HIS A 145 -15.77 38.44 13.91
C HIS A 145 -17.07 38.84 13.22
N LEU A 146 -17.79 37.91 12.54
CA LEU A 146 -18.95 38.29 11.72
C LEU A 146 -20.33 37.73 12.14
N GLU A 147 -20.41 36.61 12.86
CA GLU A 147 -21.73 36.03 13.20
C GLU A 147 -22.13 36.26 14.66
N ALA A 148 -22.71 37.43 14.90
CA ALA A 148 -23.65 37.64 16.00
C ALA A 148 -25.06 37.24 15.52
N ALA A 149 -25.74 36.39 16.30
CA ALA A 149 -27.09 35.84 16.06
C ALA A 149 -27.14 34.83 14.88
N VAL A 150 -27.61 33.58 15.02
CA VAL A 150 -29.07 33.28 14.95
C VAL A 150 -29.45 31.88 15.53
N SER A 151 -28.53 31.01 15.98
CA SER A 151 -28.91 29.66 16.46
C SER A 151 -28.53 29.33 17.93
N PRO A 152 -29.42 28.67 18.71
CA PRO A 152 -29.11 28.20 20.07
C PRO A 152 -27.83 27.35 20.13
N PRO A 153 -26.89 27.60 21.07
CA PRO A 153 -25.59 26.92 21.16
C PRO A 153 -25.59 25.40 21.40
N TYR A 154 -26.76 24.76 21.44
CA TYR A 154 -26.97 23.43 22.03
C TYR A 154 -27.65 22.44 21.10
N ASP A 155 -27.88 22.81 19.83
CA ASP A 155 -28.64 21.98 18.92
C ASP A 155 -27.77 20.86 18.33
N ILE A 156 -28.23 19.62 18.49
CA ILE A 156 -27.63 18.43 17.85
C ILE A 156 -27.64 18.61 16.34
N ALA A 157 -28.68 19.24 15.79
CA ALA A 157 -28.80 19.52 14.36
C ALA A 157 -27.70 20.47 13.84
N ASP A 158 -27.18 21.38 14.68
CA ASP A 158 -26.05 22.25 14.31
C ASP A 158 -24.76 21.45 14.16
N LEU A 159 -24.56 20.48 15.05
CA LEU A 159 -23.39 19.60 15.02
C LEU A 159 -23.44 18.63 13.84
N GLU A 160 -24.62 18.09 13.52
CA GLU A 160 -24.87 17.26 12.34
C GLU A 160 -24.62 18.04 11.05
N ARG A 161 -25.14 19.27 10.94
CA ARG A 161 -24.88 20.16 9.79
C ARG A 161 -23.40 20.47 9.63
N SER A 162 -22.70 20.70 10.74
CA SER A 162 -21.27 20.96 10.74
C SER A 162 -20.48 19.73 10.28
N LEU A 163 -20.87 18.54 10.75
CA LEU A 163 -20.28 17.28 10.31
C LEU A 163 -20.43 17.11 8.79
N ASP A 164 -21.63 17.29 8.25
CA ASP A 164 -21.89 17.20 6.81
C ASP A 164 -21.05 18.22 6.02
N THR A 165 -20.97 19.46 6.53
CA THR A 165 -20.16 20.52 5.93
C THR A 165 -18.68 20.14 5.86
N TYR A 166 -18.10 19.65 6.95
CA TYR A 166 -16.70 19.23 6.95
C TYR A 166 -16.47 17.98 6.12
N GLN A 167 -17.38 17.00 6.14
CA GLN A 167 -17.27 15.82 5.27
C GLN A 167 -17.24 16.22 3.80
N LYS A 168 -18.12 17.14 3.40
CA LYS A 168 -18.14 17.71 2.05
C LYS A 168 -16.86 18.45 1.72
N LEU A 169 -16.34 19.26 2.66
CA LEU A 169 -15.06 19.95 2.47
C LEU A 169 -13.91 18.97 2.29
N PHE A 170 -13.85 17.87 3.04
CA PHE A 170 -12.84 16.82 2.89
C PHE A 170 -13.12 15.84 1.73
N GLY A 171 -14.28 15.94 1.05
CA GLY A 171 -14.67 15.06 -0.04
C GLY A 171 -15.00 13.63 0.39
N VAL A 172 -15.40 13.45 1.65
CA VAL A 172 -15.75 12.16 2.26
C VAL A 172 -17.23 12.09 2.67
N ASP A 173 -18.05 12.99 2.12
CA ASP A 173 -19.51 12.92 2.21
C ASP A 173 -20.07 11.82 1.29
N ASN A 174 -21.33 11.44 1.54
CA ASN A 174 -22.01 10.39 0.79
C ASN A 174 -21.96 10.60 -0.73
N GLU A 175 -22.11 11.83 -1.21
CA GLU A 175 -22.18 12.11 -2.64
C GLU A 175 -20.80 12.04 -3.30
N SER A 176 -19.76 12.53 -2.62
CA SER A 176 -18.38 12.39 -3.09
C SER A 176 -17.94 10.92 -3.10
N LEU A 177 -18.25 10.16 -2.05
CA LEU A 177 -17.93 8.74 -1.97
C LEU A 177 -18.67 7.92 -3.03
N ARG A 178 -19.94 8.25 -3.31
CA ARG A 178 -20.72 7.61 -4.39
C ARG A 178 -20.07 7.83 -5.76
N ARG A 179 -19.60 9.05 -6.04
CA ARG A 179 -18.89 9.37 -7.29
C ARG A 179 -17.60 8.57 -7.44
N VAL A 180 -16.81 8.45 -6.36
CA VAL A 180 -15.60 7.62 -6.36
C VAL A 180 -15.93 6.13 -6.52
N ALA A 181 -16.99 5.64 -5.88
CA ALA A 181 -17.45 4.27 -6.03
C ALA A 181 -17.80 3.93 -7.48
N GLN A 182 -18.52 4.83 -8.16
CA GLN A 182 -18.88 4.70 -9.57
C GLN A 182 -17.64 4.71 -10.49
N SER A 183 -16.69 5.63 -10.26
CA SER A 183 -15.48 5.72 -11.09
C SER A 183 -14.53 4.55 -10.88
N THR A 184 -14.54 3.93 -9.70
CA THR A 184 -13.64 2.82 -9.33
C THR A 184 -14.28 1.45 -9.58
N GLY A 185 -15.57 1.39 -9.89
CA GLY A 185 -16.32 0.12 -10.01
C GLY A 185 -16.47 -0.62 -8.67
N ARG A 186 -16.34 0.07 -7.53
CA ARG A 186 -16.35 -0.54 -6.19
C ARG A 186 -17.53 -0.02 -5.35
N PRO A 187 -18.64 -0.76 -5.25
CA PRO A 187 -19.84 -0.30 -4.54
C PRO A 187 -19.64 -0.17 -3.02
N GLU A 188 -18.69 -0.92 -2.43
CA GLU A 188 -18.35 -0.88 -1.00
C GLU A 188 -17.80 0.46 -0.52
N MET A 189 -17.37 1.33 -1.43
CA MET A 189 -16.89 2.67 -1.12
C MET A 189 -18.04 3.64 -0.79
N SER A 190 -19.26 3.35 -1.24
CA SER A 190 -20.41 4.26 -1.17
C SER A 190 -21.00 4.47 0.24
N THR A 191 -20.80 3.52 1.16
CA THR A 191 -21.36 3.54 2.52
C THR A 191 -20.37 3.98 3.60
N ARG A 192 -19.18 4.47 3.21
CA ARG A 192 -18.07 4.77 4.14
C ARG A 192 -18.16 6.16 4.81
N ALA A 193 -19.22 6.93 4.55
CA ALA A 193 -19.39 8.23 5.20
C ALA A 193 -19.63 8.05 6.70
N LEU A 194 -18.97 8.89 7.50
CA LEU A 194 -19.10 8.86 8.95
C LEU A 194 -20.52 9.24 9.36
N GLN A 195 -21.21 8.38 10.11
CA GLN A 195 -22.47 8.74 10.73
C GLN A 195 -22.23 9.53 12.02
N PHE A 196 -23.16 10.42 12.36
CA PHE A 196 -23.06 11.21 13.59
C PHE A 196 -23.00 10.32 14.84
N GLN A 197 -23.71 9.18 14.86
CA GLN A 197 -23.62 8.21 15.95
C GLN A 197 -22.22 7.62 16.13
N ASP A 198 -21.48 7.40 15.04
CA ASP A 198 -20.11 6.89 15.07
C ASP A 198 -19.14 7.95 15.58
N LEU A 199 -19.37 9.22 15.26
CA LEU A 199 -18.62 10.35 15.78
C LEU A 199 -18.67 10.43 17.32
N ILE A 200 -19.86 10.24 17.91
CA ILE A 200 -20.08 10.22 19.37
C ILE A 200 -19.39 9.00 20.02
N LYS A 201 -19.35 7.87 19.30
CA LYS A 201 -18.68 6.66 19.77
C LYS A 201 -17.15 6.81 19.73
N MET A 202 -16.61 7.43 18.68
CA MET A 202 -15.17 7.52 18.42
C MET A 202 -14.41 8.44 19.38
N ASP A 203 -15.02 9.50 19.91
CA ASP A 203 -14.32 10.44 20.80
C ASP A 203 -15.03 10.62 22.16
N ARG A 204 -14.39 10.10 23.22
CA ARG A 204 -14.90 10.21 24.60
C ARG A 204 -14.96 11.67 25.07
N ARG A 205 -14.07 12.53 24.59
CA ARG A 205 -14.04 13.95 24.97
C ARG A 205 -15.19 14.73 24.34
N LEU A 206 -15.44 14.55 23.04
CA LEU A 206 -16.62 15.10 22.36
C LEU A 206 -17.90 14.59 23.01
N ARG A 207 -17.98 13.28 23.32
CA ARG A 207 -19.11 12.69 24.06
C ARG A 207 -19.32 13.37 25.41
N LEU A 208 -18.24 13.58 26.18
CA LEU A 208 -18.30 14.22 27.49
C LEU A 208 -18.73 15.68 27.39
N MET A 209 -18.26 16.42 26.37
CA MET A 209 -18.73 17.78 26.10
C MET A 209 -20.20 17.83 25.70
N MET A 210 -20.75 16.76 25.13
CA MET A 210 -22.17 16.62 24.74
C MET A 210 -23.04 15.95 25.82
N CYS A 211 -22.47 15.53 26.95
CA CYS A 211 -23.23 14.88 28.01
C CYS A 211 -24.36 15.78 28.52
N PHE A 212 -25.49 15.15 28.83
CA PHE A 212 -26.70 15.81 29.32
C PHE A 212 -26.42 16.71 30.52
N VAL A 213 -25.57 16.29 31.46
CA VAL A 213 -25.15 17.07 32.63
C VAL A 213 -24.40 18.34 32.22
N VAL A 214 -23.48 18.27 31.25
CA VAL A 214 -22.73 19.44 30.75
C VAL A 214 -23.66 20.38 29.98
N ASN A 215 -24.57 19.85 29.16
CA ASN A 215 -25.56 20.66 28.46
C ASN A 215 -26.57 21.32 29.41
N ILE A 216 -27.02 20.64 30.48
CA ILE A 216 -27.85 21.23 31.53
C ILE A 216 -27.09 22.29 32.30
N LEU A 217 -25.85 22.00 32.71
CA LEU A 217 -25.01 22.98 33.41
C LEU A 217 -24.85 24.24 32.57
N LEU A 218 -24.58 24.07 31.27
CA LEU A 218 -24.53 25.18 30.35
C LEU A 218 -25.90 25.88 30.23
N ARG A 219 -27.02 25.15 30.19
CA ARG A 219 -28.36 25.76 30.10
C ARG A 219 -28.75 26.57 31.35
N VAL A 220 -28.41 26.08 32.55
CA VAL A 220 -28.75 26.70 33.84
C VAL A 220 -27.91 27.94 34.13
N LEU A 221 -26.63 27.91 33.76
CA LEU A 221 -25.71 29.04 33.91
C LEU A 221 -25.97 30.19 32.93
N GLY A 222 -26.78 29.97 31.88
CA GLY A 222 -27.21 31.00 30.92
C GLY A 222 -28.39 31.86 31.36
N SER A 223 -28.72 31.88 32.65
CA SER A 223 -29.76 32.75 33.21
C SER A 223 -29.33 34.23 33.20
N PRO A 224 -30.28 35.19 33.21
CA PRO A 224 -30.04 36.58 32.81
C PRO A 224 -28.99 37.35 33.63
N TRP A 225 -28.57 36.83 34.78
CA TRP A 225 -27.69 37.54 35.70
C TRP A 225 -26.23 37.63 35.20
N TRP A 226 -25.77 36.74 34.30
CA TRP A 226 -24.35 36.60 33.88
C TRP A 226 -24.10 36.70 32.36
N PHE A 227 -24.95 37.43 31.62
CA PHE A 227 -24.97 37.44 30.14
C PHE A 227 -23.61 37.64 29.45
N GLY A 228 -22.73 38.53 29.96
CA GLY A 228 -21.47 38.86 29.29
C GLY A 228 -20.40 37.75 29.34
N LEU A 229 -20.15 37.18 30.52
CA LEU A 229 -19.20 36.07 30.68
C LEU A 229 -19.75 34.76 30.09
N TRP A 230 -21.08 34.62 30.12
CA TRP A 230 -21.77 33.44 29.59
C TRP A 230 -21.60 33.28 28.08
N ASP A 231 -21.75 34.37 27.33
CA ASP A 231 -21.57 34.37 25.88
C ASP A 231 -20.13 33.97 25.48
N VAL A 232 -19.13 34.31 26.30
CA VAL A 232 -17.73 33.88 26.08
C VAL A 232 -17.57 32.37 26.30
N VAL A 233 -18.13 31.84 27.39
CA VAL A 233 -18.03 30.41 27.74
C VAL A 233 -18.76 29.54 26.70
N THR A 234 -19.97 29.93 26.29
CA THR A 234 -20.73 29.20 25.27
C THR A 234 -20.06 29.22 23.90
N ARG A 235 -19.50 30.35 23.47
CA ARG A 235 -18.68 30.45 22.25
C ARG A 235 -17.42 29.60 22.34
N TYR A 236 -16.76 29.55 23.49
CA TYR A 236 -15.60 28.69 23.71
C TYR A 236 -15.95 27.21 23.54
N PHE A 237 -17.03 26.73 24.19
CA PHE A 237 -17.46 25.35 24.09
C PHE A 237 -17.90 24.97 22.67
N ARG A 238 -18.66 25.82 21.99
CA ARG A 238 -19.06 25.63 20.59
C ARG A 238 -17.84 25.46 19.70
N HIS A 239 -16.87 26.36 19.85
CA HIS A 239 -15.62 26.31 19.09
C HIS A 239 -14.78 25.06 19.37
N GLN A 240 -14.69 24.61 20.63
CA GLN A 240 -14.00 23.36 20.97
C GLN A 240 -14.68 22.14 20.34
N ARG A 241 -16.01 22.09 20.30
CA ARG A 241 -16.76 21.02 19.61
C ARG A 241 -16.45 21.01 18.11
N GLN A 242 -16.55 22.16 17.45
CA GLN A 242 -16.27 22.31 16.02
C GLN A 242 -14.83 21.89 15.65
N LYS A 243 -13.84 22.32 16.44
CA LYS A 243 -12.44 21.89 16.28
C LYS A 243 -12.27 20.37 16.37
N ARG A 244 -13.00 19.72 17.28
CA ARG A 244 -12.96 18.26 17.45
C ARG A 244 -13.61 17.55 16.27
N ILE A 245 -14.72 18.06 15.73
CA ILE A 245 -15.33 17.48 14.52
C ILE A 245 -14.33 17.51 13.36
N ILE A 246 -13.65 18.65 13.14
CA ILE A 246 -12.63 18.78 12.08
C ILE A 246 -11.52 17.73 12.27
N GLU A 247 -11.04 17.52 13.50
CA GLU A 247 -10.03 16.49 13.79
C GLU A 247 -10.51 15.07 13.52
N ILE A 248 -11.75 14.75 13.90
CA ILE A 248 -12.34 13.42 13.71
C ILE A 248 -12.56 13.16 12.21
N VAL A 249 -13.11 14.12 11.47
CA VAL A 249 -13.32 14.02 10.03
C VAL A 249 -11.98 13.89 9.31
N ALA A 250 -10.96 14.68 9.67
CA ALA A 250 -9.62 14.54 9.12
C ALA A 250 -9.02 13.16 9.41
N LYS A 251 -9.14 12.65 10.64
CA LYS A 251 -8.67 11.31 11.00
C LYS A 251 -9.37 10.22 10.19
N ASN A 252 -10.69 10.31 10.04
CA ASN A 252 -11.44 9.34 9.23
C ASN A 252 -11.13 9.45 7.73
N THR A 253 -10.84 10.66 7.25
CA THR A 253 -10.39 10.88 5.87
C THR A 253 -9.09 10.13 5.63
N LYS A 254 -8.13 10.21 6.56
CA LYS A 254 -6.87 9.45 6.48
C LYS A 254 -7.09 7.94 6.48
N THR A 255 -7.94 7.43 7.38
CA THR A 255 -8.19 5.98 7.45
C THR A 255 -8.92 5.48 6.22
N SER A 256 -9.84 6.27 5.66
CA SER A 256 -10.57 5.94 4.43
C SER A 256 -9.64 5.96 3.22
N LEU A 257 -8.74 6.95 3.14
CA LEU A 257 -7.72 7.02 2.10
C LEU A 257 -6.74 5.84 2.18
N ARG A 258 -6.21 5.53 3.37
CA ARG A 258 -5.28 4.40 3.54
C ARG A 258 -5.92 3.09 3.13
N ARG A 259 -7.17 2.84 3.54
CA ARG A 259 -7.95 1.67 3.09
C ARG A 259 -8.16 1.67 1.58
N ALA A 260 -8.54 2.80 0.98
CA ALA A 260 -8.70 2.90 -0.46
C ALA A 260 -7.39 2.57 -1.20
N LEU A 261 -6.25 3.07 -0.72
CA LEU A 261 -4.94 2.80 -1.27
C LEU A 261 -4.57 1.31 -1.16
N GLU A 262 -4.78 0.69 0.00
CA GLU A 262 -4.59 -0.76 0.18
C GLU A 262 -5.49 -1.58 -0.76
N ASP A 263 -6.75 -1.19 -0.89
CA ASP A 263 -7.75 -1.79 -1.79
C ASP A 263 -7.29 -1.80 -3.27
N TYR A 264 -6.51 -0.81 -3.71
CA TYR A 264 -5.92 -0.74 -5.07
C TYR A 264 -4.68 -1.64 -5.27
N THR A 265 -4.00 -2.05 -4.20
CA THR A 265 -2.80 -2.90 -4.30
C THR A 265 -3.12 -4.37 -4.50
N LEU A 266 -4.32 -4.80 -4.09
CA LEU A 266 -4.80 -6.16 -4.35
C LEU A 266 -5.25 -6.23 -5.80
N PRO A 267 -4.61 -7.07 -6.66
CA PRO A 267 -5.20 -7.37 -7.95
C PRO A 267 -6.60 -7.94 -7.71
N PRO A 268 -7.60 -7.63 -8.56
CA PRO A 268 -8.86 -8.37 -8.51
C PRO A 268 -8.48 -9.85 -8.56
N GLU A 269 -9.02 -10.64 -7.63
CA GLU A 269 -8.86 -12.08 -7.64
C GLU A 269 -9.13 -12.56 -9.07
N ILE A 270 -8.07 -12.94 -9.78
CA ILE A 270 -8.22 -13.73 -10.98
C ILE A 270 -8.64 -15.08 -10.42
N LEU A 271 -9.94 -15.24 -10.27
CA LEU A 271 -10.61 -16.53 -10.29
C LEU A 271 -10.18 -17.17 -11.61
N CYS A 272 -9.06 -17.89 -11.57
CA CYS A 272 -8.89 -19.04 -12.43
C CYS A 272 -9.94 -20.04 -11.95
N GLU A 273 -11.19 -19.82 -12.36
CA GLU A 273 -12.17 -20.90 -12.43
C GLU A 273 -11.53 -21.97 -13.30
N GLY A 274 -11.14 -23.07 -12.65
CA GLY A 274 -10.80 -24.29 -13.33
C GLY A 274 -12.02 -24.75 -14.11
N SER A 275 -12.06 -24.44 -15.39
CA SER A 275 -12.96 -25.11 -16.33
C SER A 275 -12.50 -26.56 -16.45
N GLY A 276 -13.12 -27.45 -15.67
CA GLY A 276 -13.30 -28.83 -16.12
C GLY A 276 -14.19 -28.81 -17.37
N VAL A 277 -13.83 -29.49 -18.45
CA VAL A 277 -14.19 -30.88 -18.83
C VAL A 277 -14.34 -30.85 -20.39
N PRO A 278 -14.28 -31.94 -21.20
CA PRO A 278 -13.80 -33.32 -21.03
C PRO A 278 -12.72 -33.75 -22.06
N SER A 279 -12.21 -34.95 -21.82
CA SER A 279 -11.52 -35.84 -22.76
C SER A 279 -12.28 -36.13 -24.07
N SER A 280 -11.60 -35.89 -25.20
CA SER A 280 -11.65 -36.63 -26.47
C SER A 280 -10.40 -36.19 -27.24
N GLY A 281 -9.41 -37.00 -27.60
CA GLY A 281 -9.49 -38.18 -28.45
C GLY A 281 -8.87 -37.83 -29.82
N ILE A 282 -7.68 -38.38 -30.13
CA ILE A 282 -7.06 -38.50 -31.48
C ILE A 282 -6.32 -37.20 -31.94
N GLN A 283 -5.09 -37.15 -32.47
CA GLN A 283 -4.20 -38.09 -33.16
C GLN A 283 -2.73 -37.63 -33.02
N ALA A 284 -1.80 -38.58 -32.94
CA ALA A 284 -0.38 -38.34 -33.18
C ALA A 284 -0.14 -38.04 -34.67
N ALA A 285 0.63 -36.99 -34.96
CA ALA A 285 1.25 -36.77 -36.26
C ALA A 285 2.76 -36.75 -36.08
N SER A 286 3.37 -37.88 -36.45
CA SER A 286 4.80 -38.02 -36.71
C SER A 286 5.15 -37.12 -37.91
N GLY A 287 6.02 -36.14 -37.69
CA GLY A 287 6.57 -35.29 -38.73
C GLY A 287 8.08 -35.38 -38.71
N SER A 288 8.61 -36.35 -39.47
CA SER A 288 10.03 -36.48 -39.78
C SER A 288 10.51 -35.27 -40.56
N PHE A 289 11.58 -34.61 -40.11
CA PHE A 289 12.38 -33.74 -40.96
C PHE A 289 13.83 -34.24 -40.92
N CYS A 290 14.18 -34.97 -41.98
CA CYS A 290 15.54 -35.23 -42.39
C CYS A 290 16.11 -33.94 -42.99
N ILE A 291 17.29 -33.53 -42.54
CA ILE A 291 18.23 -32.80 -43.38
C ILE A 291 19.61 -33.42 -43.15
N GLU A 292 20.06 -34.15 -44.16
CA GLU A 292 21.45 -34.38 -44.53
C GLU A 292 21.51 -34.26 -46.06
N PRO A 293 22.70 -34.09 -46.67
CA PRO A 293 24.04 -34.03 -46.08
C PRO A 293 24.70 -32.64 -46.13
#